data_AF-A0ABD5N940-F1
#
_entry.id   AF-A0ABD5N940-F1
#
_cell.length_a   1.000
_cell.length_b   1.000
_cell.length_c   1.000
_cell.angle_alpha   90.00
_cell.angle_beta   90.00
_cell.angle_gamma   90.00
#
_symmetry.space_group_name_H-M   'P 1'
#
loop_
_entity.id
_entity.type
_entity.pdbx_description
1 polymer ?
#
loop_
_entity_poly.entity_id
_entity_poly.type
_entity_poly.pdbx_seq_one_letter_code
_entity_poly.pdbx_strand_id
1 'polypeptide(L)'
;MKDRIKMKKGYTLLAAVCIIAIFSGSVSAANMFQAVINFIADLIRAFRRIGGTIAVIMFIYGGATYAFSADDPGGRKKGLHMCIASVVGGLMMIMADNLVTAIMV
;
A
#
# COMPACT_ATOMS: atom_id res chain seq x y z
N MET A 1 12.52 -25.49 2.44
CA MET A 1 12.70 -25.04 1.03
C MET A 1 11.40 -24.69 0.29
N LYS A 2 10.24 -25.21 0.71
CA LYS A 2 8.94 -25.01 0.02
C LYS A 2 8.39 -23.57 0.12
N ASP A 3 8.74 -22.82 1.16
CA ASP A 3 8.24 -21.45 1.38
C ASP A 3 8.87 -20.38 0.49
N ARG A 4 10.11 -20.61 0.02
CA ARG A 4 10.80 -19.69 -0.89
C ARG A 4 10.16 -19.67 -2.29
N ILE A 5 9.42 -20.71 -2.65
CA ILE A 5 8.71 -20.86 -3.94
C ILE A 5 7.35 -20.15 -3.92
N LYS A 6 6.70 -20.05 -2.75
CA LYS A 6 5.45 -19.28 -2.60
C LYS A 6 5.72 -17.77 -2.68
N MET A 7 6.83 -17.30 -2.11
CA MET A 7 7.30 -15.94 -2.33
C MET A 7 7.53 -15.66 -3.82
N LYS A 8 8.30 -16.54 -4.53
CA LYS A 8 8.24 -16.82 -5.99
C LYS A 8 7.13 -16.11 -6.78
N LYS A 9 5.93 -16.61 -6.50
CA LYS A 9 4.71 -16.38 -7.28
C LYS A 9 4.04 -15.05 -6.93
N GLY A 10 4.24 -14.54 -5.72
CA GLY A 10 3.62 -13.28 -5.27
C GLY A 10 4.13 -12.07 -6.05
N TYR A 11 5.45 -11.95 -6.22
CA TYR A 11 6.04 -10.85 -7.00
C TYR A 11 5.87 -11.01 -8.50
N THR A 12 5.77 -12.24 -9.02
CA THR A 12 5.44 -12.45 -10.44
C THR A 12 3.99 -12.07 -10.75
N LEU A 13 3.05 -12.32 -9.83
CA LEU A 13 1.68 -11.83 -9.93
C LEU A 13 1.63 -10.30 -9.85
N LEU A 14 2.38 -9.69 -8.93
CA LEU A 14 2.42 -8.24 -8.75
C LEU A 14 3.06 -7.54 -9.97
N ALA A 15 4.14 -8.11 -10.52
CA ALA A 15 4.74 -7.65 -11.77
C ALA A 15 3.80 -7.86 -12.97
N ALA A 16 3.06 -8.97 -13.03
CA ALA A 16 2.09 -9.22 -14.09
C ALA A 16 0.92 -8.22 -14.04
N VAL A 17 0.42 -7.86 -12.85
CA VAL A 17 -0.59 -6.80 -12.68
C VAL A 17 -0.04 -5.45 -13.14
N CYS A 18 1.23 -5.12 -12.83
CA CYS A 18 1.89 -3.92 -13.34
C CYS A 18 2.00 -3.94 -14.88
N ILE A 19 2.36 -5.07 -15.49
CA ILE A 19 2.52 -5.18 -16.95
C ILE A 19 1.16 -5.12 -17.66
N ILE A 20 0.12 -5.74 -17.12
CA ILE A 20 -1.25 -5.68 -17.67
C ILE A 20 -1.81 -4.24 -17.57
N ALA A 21 -1.53 -3.51 -16.48
CA ALA A 21 -1.91 -2.10 -16.37
C ALA A 21 -1.22 -1.22 -17.43
N ILE A 22 0.03 -1.54 -17.79
CA ILE A 22 0.78 -0.81 -18.83
C ILE A 22 0.29 -1.14 -20.25
N PHE A 23 -0.26 -2.35 -20.48
CA PHE A 23 -0.73 -2.80 -21.80
C PHE A 23 -2.23 -2.57 -22.08
N SER A 24 -3.04 -2.26 -21.07
CA SER A 24 -4.50 -2.11 -21.25
C SER A 24 -4.91 -0.82 -21.99
N GLY A 25 -3.99 0.11 -22.19
CA GLY A 25 -4.20 1.28 -23.03
C GLY A 25 -3.74 1.02 -24.46
N SER A 26 -4.57 0.40 -25.30
CA SER A 26 -4.45 0.62 -26.75
C SER A 26 -4.85 2.07 -27.01
N VAL A 27 -3.89 2.99 -26.86
CA VAL A 27 -4.13 4.41 -26.96
C VAL A 27 -4.37 4.75 -28.43
N SER A 28 -5.64 4.82 -28.83
CA SER A 28 -6.03 5.49 -30.06
C SER A 28 -5.49 6.92 -29.99
N ALA A 29 -4.79 7.37 -31.04
CA ALA A 29 -4.06 8.65 -31.08
C ALA A 29 -4.94 9.88 -30.74
N ALA A 30 -6.27 9.75 -30.83
CA ALA A 30 -7.24 10.78 -30.45
C ALA A 30 -7.25 11.11 -28.93
N ASN A 31 -6.81 10.20 -28.06
CA ASN A 31 -7.00 10.31 -26.61
C ASN A 31 -5.69 10.27 -25.80
N MET A 32 -4.53 10.55 -26.42
CA MET A 32 -3.22 10.45 -25.74
C MET A 32 -3.15 11.32 -24.48
N PHE A 33 -3.74 12.51 -24.50
CA PHE A 33 -3.77 13.40 -23.32
C PHE A 33 -4.54 12.76 -22.15
N GLN A 34 -5.68 12.13 -22.44
CA GLN A 34 -6.48 11.44 -21.43
C GLN A 34 -5.78 10.17 -20.92
N ALA A 35 -5.05 9.47 -21.80
CA ALA A 35 -4.26 8.30 -21.40
C ALA A 35 -3.15 8.67 -20.39
N VAL A 36 -2.51 9.83 -20.57
CA VAL A 36 -1.52 10.34 -19.60
C VAL A 36 -2.17 10.66 -18.26
N ILE A 37 -3.32 11.33 -18.25
CA ILE A 37 -4.07 11.64 -17.01
C ILE A 37 -4.48 10.35 -16.29
N ASN A 38 -5.01 9.38 -17.03
CA ASN A 38 -5.43 8.09 -16.47
C ASN A 38 -4.24 7.29 -15.92
N PHE A 39 -3.09 7.34 -16.60
CA PHE A 39 -1.87 6.69 -16.12
C PHE A 39 -1.39 7.29 -14.78
N ILE A 40 -1.42 8.62 -14.65
CA ILE A 40 -1.08 9.30 -13.39
C ILE A 40 -2.07 8.90 -12.29
N ALA A 41 -3.37 8.87 -12.59
CA ALA A 41 -4.40 8.47 -11.65
C ALA A 41 -4.25 7.01 -11.19
N ASP A 42 -3.90 6.09 -12.10
CA ASP A 42 -3.67 4.68 -11.76
C ASP A 42 -2.40 4.48 -10.94
N LEU A 43 -1.34 5.25 -11.17
CA LEU A 43 -0.18 5.26 -10.27
C LEU A 43 -0.56 5.67 -8.85
N ILE A 44 -1.32 6.77 -8.68
CA ILE A 44 -1.76 7.24 -7.36
C ILE A 44 -2.59 6.15 -6.66
N ARG A 45 -3.52 5.51 -7.39
CA ARG A 45 -4.34 4.40 -6.85
C ARG A 45 -3.50 3.18 -6.46
N ALA A 46 -2.46 2.86 -7.23
CA ALA A 46 -1.55 1.76 -6.91
C ALA A 46 -0.77 2.02 -5.62
N PHE A 47 -0.22 3.23 -5.45
CA PHE A 47 0.47 3.63 -4.22
C PHE A 47 -0.45 3.54 -2.99
N ARG A 48 -1.69 4.01 -3.11
CA ARG A 48 -2.70 3.92 -2.05
C ARG A 48 -2.99 2.46 -1.63
N ARG A 49 -3.17 1.54 -2.60
CA ARG A 49 -3.42 0.12 -2.28
C ARG A 49 -2.24 -0.52 -1.55
N ILE A 50 -1.02 -0.24 -1.99
CA ILE A 50 0.20 -0.77 -1.37
C ILE A 50 0.38 -0.18 0.03
N GLY A 51 0.24 1.13 0.17
CA GLY A 51 0.38 1.84 1.44
C GLY A 51 -0.62 1.40 2.50
N GLY A 52 -1.90 1.27 2.13
CA GLY A 52 -2.93 0.75 3.03
C GLY A 52 -2.65 -0.68 3.49
N THR A 53 -2.14 -1.53 2.60
CA THR A 53 -1.78 -2.91 2.95
C THR A 53 -0.62 -2.95 3.95
N ILE A 54 0.41 -2.13 3.74
CA ILE A 54 1.57 -2.03 4.65
C ILE A 54 1.15 -1.52 6.02
N ALA A 55 0.28 -0.50 6.07
CA ALA A 55 -0.23 0.05 7.33
C ALA A 55 -0.95 -1.02 8.17
N VAL A 56 -1.80 -1.84 7.55
CA VAL A 56 -2.51 -2.94 8.23
C VAL A 56 -1.54 -4.00 8.74
N ILE A 57 -0.54 -4.40 7.93
CA ILE A 57 0.47 -5.38 8.34
C ILE A 57 1.27 -4.86 9.55
N MET A 58 1.68 -3.60 9.51
CA MET A 58 2.44 -2.97 10.61
C MET A 58 1.60 -2.84 11.88
N PHE A 59 0.29 -2.57 11.76
CA PHE A 59 -0.63 -2.56 12.89
C PHE A 59 -0.72 -3.94 13.55
N ILE A 60 -0.91 -5.00 12.75
CA ILE A 60 -0.98 -6.38 13.26
C ILE A 60 0.35 -6.78 13.90
N TYR A 61 1.49 -6.44 13.29
CA TYR A 61 2.81 -6.74 13.83
C TYR A 61 3.08 -6.00 15.15
N GLY A 62 2.69 -4.72 15.23
CA GLY A 62 2.77 -3.93 16.46
C GLY A 62 1.90 -4.52 17.58
N GLY A 63 0.68 -4.95 17.24
CA GLY A 63 -0.27 -5.57 18.17
C GLY A 63 0.21 -6.93 18.68
N ALA A 64 0.76 -7.76 17.78
CA ALA A 64 1.38 -9.03 18.16
C ALA A 64 2.58 -8.81 19.08
N THR A 65 3.45 -7.85 18.75
CA THR A 65 4.61 -7.49 19.60
C THR A 65 4.14 -7.03 20.99
N TYR A 66 3.06 -6.23 21.06
CA TYR A 66 2.47 -5.82 22.33
C TYR A 66 1.92 -7.01 23.15
N ALA A 67 1.23 -7.94 22.50
CA ALA A 67 0.61 -9.09 23.15
C ALA A 67 1.64 -10.13 23.65
N PHE A 68 2.69 -10.40 22.87
CA PHE A 68 3.72 -11.40 23.22
C PHE A 68 4.82 -10.86 24.13
N SER A 69 5.00 -9.54 24.27
CA SER A 69 5.96 -8.94 25.21
C SER A 69 5.42 -8.81 26.65
N ALA A 70 4.70 -9.82 27.15
CA ALA A 70 4.03 -9.74 28.45
C ALA A 70 4.97 -9.47 29.65
N ASP A 71 6.21 -9.99 29.58
CA ASP A 71 7.23 -9.86 30.63
C ASP A 71 8.19 -8.66 30.46
N ASP A 72 8.18 -7.98 29.31
CA ASP A 72 9.09 -6.86 29.05
C ASP A 72 8.33 -5.53 28.85
N PRO A 73 8.40 -4.59 29.82
CA PRO A 73 7.76 -3.28 29.69
C PRO A 73 8.32 -2.45 28.52
N GLY A 74 9.56 -2.70 28.10
CA GLY A 74 10.16 -2.08 26.91
C GLY A 74 9.54 -2.60 25.62
N GLY A 75 9.32 -3.92 25.52
CA GLY A 75 8.67 -4.57 24.39
C GLY A 75 7.22 -4.09 24.18
N ARG A 76 6.46 -3.96 25.28
CA ARG A 76 5.10 -3.38 25.24
C ARG A 76 5.07 -1.94 24.75
N LYS A 77 5.93 -1.06 25.26
CA LYS A 77 5.99 0.34 24.81
C LYS A 77 6.33 0.42 23.32
N LYS A 78 7.25 -0.42 22.84
CA LYS A 78 7.64 -0.48 21.42
C LYS A 78 6.50 -0.95 20.52
N GLY A 79 5.78 -2.01 20.91
CA GLY A 79 4.62 -2.52 20.17
C GLY A 79 3.49 -1.50 20.08
N LEU A 80 3.22 -0.77 21.17
CA LEU A 80 2.23 0.30 21.20
C LEU A 80 2.64 1.49 20.32
N HIS A 81 3.92 1.86 20.33
CA HIS A 81 4.44 2.92 19.45
C HIS A 81 4.32 2.55 17.96
N MET A 82 4.56 1.27 17.61
CA MET A 82 4.34 0.77 16.25
C MET A 82 2.85 0.80 15.85
N CYS A 83 1.95 0.42 16.75
CA CYS A 83 0.51 0.52 16.50
C CYS A 83 0.10 1.97 16.25
N ILE A 84 0.51 2.90 17.12
CA ILE A 84 0.18 4.32 16.96
C ILE A 84 0.76 4.87 15.65
N ALA A 85 2.03 4.58 15.35
CA ALA A 85 2.66 5.02 14.10
C ALA A 85 1.90 4.51 12.86
N SER A 86 1.43 3.25 12.89
CA SER A 86 0.65 2.69 11.77
C SER A 86 -0.73 3.34 11.63
N VAL A 87 -1.41 3.69 12.74
CA VAL A 87 -2.69 4.40 12.71
C VAL A 87 -2.52 5.84 12.21
N VAL A 88 -1.50 6.55 12.69
CA VAL A 88 -1.19 7.92 12.25
C VAL A 88 -0.81 7.93 10.77
N GLY A 89 -0.02 6.96 10.31
CA GLY A 89 0.30 6.79 8.89
C GLY A 89 -0.93 6.51 8.02
N GLY A 90 -1.87 5.68 8.53
CA GLY A 90 -3.15 5.43 7.86
C GLY A 90 -4.02 6.69 7.75
N LEU A 91 -4.11 7.48 8.81
CA LEU A 91 -4.84 8.75 8.80
C LEU A 91 -4.24 9.77 7.82
N MET A 92 -2.91 9.88 7.78
CA MET A 92 -2.20 10.74 6.81
C MET A 92 -2.53 10.36 5.36
N MET A 93 -2.62 9.06 5.04
CA MET A 93 -3.01 8.61 3.71
C MET A 93 -4.45 9.01 3.35
N ILE A 94 -5.39 8.88 4.30
CA ILE A 94 -6.79 9.28 4.06
C ILE A 94 -6.87 10.79 3.80
N MET A 95 -6.11 11.60 4.54
CA MET A 95 -6.05 13.05 4.31
C MET A 95 -5.45 13.40 2.95
N ALA A 96 -4.39 12.70 2.53
CA ALA A 96 -3.80 12.89 1.21
C ALA A 96 -4.79 12.54 0.08
N ASP A 97 -5.56 11.47 0.23
CA ASP A 97 -6.60 11.07 -0.73
C ASP A 97 -7.70 12.13 -0.88
N ASN A 98 -8.15 12.71 0.24
CA ASN A 98 -9.14 13.79 0.22
C ASN A 98 -8.59 15.03 -0.49
N LEU A 99 -7.31 15.36 -0.29
CA LEU A 99 -6.66 16.48 -0.97
C LEU A 99 -6.55 16.25 -2.48
N VAL A 100 -6.14 15.05 -2.91
CA VAL A 100 -6.06 14.70 -4.34
C VAL A 100 -7.44 14.76 -4.99
N THR A 101 -8.47 14.27 -4.29
CA THR A 101 -9.86 14.31 -4.78
C THR A 101 -10.35 15.77 -4.91
N ALA A 102 -10.01 16.64 -3.96
CA ALA A 102 -10.38 18.05 -3.99
C ALA A 102 -9.68 18.84 -5.12
N ILE A 103 -8.53 18.38 -5.61
CA ILE A 103 -7.81 19.02 -6.73
C ILE A 103 -8.30 18.50 -8.09
N MET A 104 -8.84 17.27 -8.16
CA MET A 104 -9.34 16.68 -9.40
C MET A 104 -10.82 16.98 -9.70
N VAL A 105 -11.60 17.45 -8.71
CA VAL A 105 -12.98 17.94 -8.87
C VAL A 105 -12.96 19.40 -9.27
#